data_AF-A0A653WKY1-F1
#
_entry.id   AF-A0A653WKY1-F1
#
_cell.length_a   1.000
_cell.length_b   1.000
_cell.length_c   1.000
_cell.angle_alpha   90.00
_cell.angle_beta   90.00
_cell.angle_gamma   90.00
#
_symmetry.space_group_name_H-M   'P 1'
#
loop_
_entity.id
_entity.type
_entity.pdbx_description
1 polymer ?
#
loop_
_entity_poly.entity_id
_entity_poly.type
_entity_poly.pdbx_seq_one_letter_code
_entity_poly.pdbx_strand_id
1 'polypeptide(L)'
;MKKLISLLFIFLSVSIFSQNKNQQNFIDIEESKCFDKQDISNAEMRKCTIKARESWDKELNKFYNLLASKLPKDVFEILKASQKEWIIYRDKEFKFITKFYFEVKEGTMWYNIAENKKKEIVRNRALELQMYFQNLDY
;
A
#
# COMPACT_ATOMS: atom_id res chain seq x y z
N MET A 1 -51.91 -25.54 36.68
CA MET A 1 -50.80 -26.23 37.36
C MET A 1 -49.52 -26.06 36.53
N LYS A 2 -48.45 -25.59 37.17
CA LYS A 2 -47.02 -25.60 36.77
C LYS A 2 -46.69 -24.92 35.42
N LYS A 3 -46.33 -23.63 35.41
CA LYS A 3 -44.96 -23.10 35.62
C LYS A 3 -43.87 -23.90 34.88
N LEU A 4 -43.36 -23.34 33.79
CA LEU A 4 -41.92 -23.25 33.58
C LEU A 4 -41.60 -21.89 32.97
N ILE A 5 -41.01 -21.07 33.83
CA ILE A 5 -40.54 -19.71 33.62
C ILE A 5 -39.05 -19.82 33.26
N SER A 6 -38.62 -18.92 32.38
CA SER A 6 -37.31 -18.24 32.35
C SER A 6 -36.18 -18.69 31.41
N LEU A 7 -35.72 -17.64 30.70
CA LEU A 7 -34.34 -17.25 30.38
C LEU A 7 -33.61 -17.95 29.22
N LEU A 8 -33.51 -17.26 28.07
CA LEU A 8 -32.23 -16.65 27.69
C LEU A 8 -32.44 -15.47 26.72
N PHE A 9 -32.33 -14.26 27.25
CA PHE A 9 -32.01 -13.03 26.51
C PHE A 9 -30.48 -12.89 26.53
N ILE A 10 -29.92 -12.29 25.46
CA ILE A 10 -28.53 -11.78 25.30
C ILE A 10 -27.52 -12.75 24.66
N PHE A 11 -27.21 -12.51 23.39
CA PHE A 11 -25.94 -11.90 22.93
C PHE A 11 -26.21 -11.27 21.55
N LEU A 12 -26.50 -9.97 21.51
CA LEU A 12 -25.56 -8.90 21.17
C LEU A 12 -24.80 -9.14 19.85
N SER A 13 -25.15 -8.29 18.88
CA SER A 13 -24.26 -7.77 17.84
C SER A 13 -23.41 -8.80 17.11
N VAL A 14 -23.97 -9.43 16.08
CA VAL A 14 -23.12 -9.75 14.93
C VAL A 14 -22.75 -8.39 14.35
N SER A 15 -21.52 -7.97 14.60
CA SER A 15 -20.90 -6.79 14.03
C SER A 15 -21.31 -6.73 12.57
N ILE A 16 -21.97 -5.64 12.18
CA ILE A 16 -21.89 -5.18 10.80
C ILE A 16 -20.40 -4.96 10.61
N PHE A 17 -19.69 -5.97 10.09
CA PHE A 17 -18.45 -5.72 9.41
C PHE A 17 -18.88 -4.79 8.28
N SER A 18 -18.71 -3.49 8.50
CA SER A 18 -18.49 -2.57 7.42
C SER A 18 -17.22 -3.09 6.76
N GLN A 19 -17.39 -4.05 5.86
CA GLN A 19 -16.49 -4.19 4.74
C GLN A 19 -16.68 -2.88 4.00
N ASN A 20 -15.96 -1.84 4.42
CA ASN A 20 -15.46 -0.88 3.46
C ASN A 20 -14.84 -1.78 2.40
N LYS A 21 -15.59 -1.97 1.30
CA LYS A 21 -15.09 -2.61 0.10
C LYS A 21 -13.75 -1.95 -0.08
N ASN A 22 -12.66 -2.69 0.17
CA ASN A 22 -11.35 -2.26 -0.26
C ASN A 22 -11.56 -2.05 -1.75
N GLN A 23 -11.77 -0.80 -2.15
CA GLN A 23 -11.84 -0.45 -3.55
C GLN A 23 -10.41 -0.66 -3.99
N GLN A 24 -10.15 -1.91 -4.41
CA GLN A 24 -8.83 -2.39 -4.74
C GLN A 24 -8.27 -1.39 -5.75
N ASN A 25 -7.13 -0.80 -5.42
CA ASN A 25 -6.63 0.31 -6.21
C ASN A 25 -6.43 -0.18 -7.64
N PHE A 26 -6.78 0.64 -8.64
CA PHE A 26 -6.66 0.28 -10.05
C PHE A 26 -5.25 -0.22 -10.41
N ILE A 27 -4.21 0.33 -9.79
CA ILE A 27 -2.82 -0.12 -9.97
C ILE A 27 -2.64 -1.59 -9.53
N ASP A 28 -3.20 -1.96 -8.38
CA ASP A 28 -3.11 -3.32 -7.83
C ASP A 28 -3.94 -4.31 -8.68
N ILE A 29 -5.07 -3.85 -9.24
CA ILE A 29 -5.88 -4.62 -10.20
C ILE A 29 -5.09 -4.89 -11.48
N GLU A 30 -4.44 -3.87 -12.04
CA GLU A 30 -3.64 -4.01 -13.26
C GLU A 30 -2.39 -4.89 -13.05
N GLU A 31 -1.80 -4.86 -11.86
CA GLU A 31 -0.73 -5.82 -11.49
C GLU A 31 -1.27 -7.25 -11.44
N SER A 32 -2.42 -7.48 -10.79
CA SER A 32 -3.05 -8.81 -10.73
C SER A 32 -3.32 -9.35 -12.13
N LYS A 33 -3.93 -8.54 -13.01
CA LYS A 33 -4.15 -8.92 -14.42
C LYS A 33 -2.85 -9.23 -15.16
N CYS A 34 -1.76 -8.55 -14.80
CA CYS A 34 -0.44 -8.82 -15.39
C CYS A 34 0.10 -10.19 -14.95
N PHE A 35 -0.21 -10.64 -13.73
CA PHE A 35 0.13 -11.98 -13.23
C PHE A 35 -0.68 -13.09 -13.88
N ASP A 36 -1.92 -12.83 -14.31
CA ASP A 36 -2.84 -13.84 -14.86
C ASP A 36 -2.48 -14.29 -16.30
N LYS A 37 -1.31 -13.91 -16.81
CA LYS A 37 -0.82 -14.38 -18.11
C LYS A 37 -0.51 -15.88 -18.06
N GLN A 38 -0.94 -16.61 -19.09
CA GLN A 38 -0.57 -18.01 -19.26
C GLN A 38 0.96 -18.16 -19.31
N ASP A 39 1.47 -19.16 -18.58
CA ASP A 39 2.90 -19.50 -18.50
C ASP A 39 3.83 -18.34 -18.07
N ILE A 40 3.32 -17.42 -17.23
CA ILE A 40 4.13 -16.30 -16.74
C ILE A 40 5.38 -16.76 -16.01
N SER A 41 6.53 -16.24 -16.43
CA SER A 41 7.80 -16.50 -15.77
C SER A 41 7.99 -15.64 -14.51
N ASN A 42 8.84 -16.09 -13.59
CA ASN A 42 9.25 -15.28 -12.43
C ASN A 42 9.82 -13.91 -12.84
N ALA A 43 10.52 -13.84 -13.98
CA ALA A 43 11.07 -12.59 -14.50
C ALA A 43 9.96 -11.63 -14.99
N GLU A 44 8.89 -12.15 -15.58
CA GLU A 44 7.74 -11.36 -16.01
C GLU A 44 6.87 -10.89 -14.85
N MET A 45 6.62 -11.75 -13.85
CA MET A 45 6.00 -11.33 -12.59
C MET A 45 6.76 -10.16 -11.97
N ARG A 46 8.09 -10.26 -11.90
CA ARG A 46 8.94 -9.19 -11.39
C ARG A 46 8.74 -7.89 -12.16
N LYS A 47 8.65 -7.94 -13.49
CA LYS A 47 8.39 -6.76 -14.33
C LYS A 47 7.00 -6.17 -14.07
N CYS A 48 5.97 -6.99 -13.88
CA CYS A 48 4.63 -6.52 -13.50
C CYS A 48 4.69 -5.70 -12.20
N THR A 49 5.36 -6.22 -11.17
CA THR A 49 5.50 -5.53 -9.88
C THR A 49 6.33 -4.26 -9.96
N ILE A 50 7.40 -4.24 -10.78
CA ILE A 50 8.16 -3.00 -11.03
C ILE A 50 7.27 -1.93 -11.67
N LYS A 51 6.47 -2.30 -12.69
CA LYS A 51 5.52 -1.38 -13.34
C LYS A 51 4.45 -0.87 -12.37
N ALA A 52 3.96 -1.73 -11.47
CA ALA A 52 3.02 -1.34 -10.43
C ALA A 52 3.67 -0.33 -9.46
N ARG A 53 4.92 -0.58 -9.03
CA ARG A 53 5.69 0.36 -8.19
C ARG A 53 5.88 1.72 -8.85
N GLU A 54 6.19 1.76 -10.15
CA GLU A 54 6.30 2.99 -10.92
C GLU A 54 4.97 3.75 -11.00
N SER A 55 3.86 3.03 -11.16
CA SER A 55 2.52 3.64 -11.12
C SER A 55 2.19 4.20 -9.74
N TRP A 56 2.55 3.49 -8.67
CA TRP A 56 2.41 3.99 -7.30
C TRP A 56 3.27 5.22 -7.01
N ASP A 57 4.48 5.29 -7.56
CA ASP A 57 5.35 6.48 -7.44
C ASP A 57 4.74 7.70 -8.15
N LYS A 58 4.02 7.49 -9.26
CA LYS A 58 3.25 8.57 -9.92
C LYS A 58 2.11 9.09 -9.04
N GLU A 59 1.34 8.21 -8.40
CA GLU A 59 0.27 8.63 -7.47
C GLU A 59 0.85 9.33 -6.23
N LEU A 60 1.99 8.85 -5.70
CA LEU A 60 2.73 9.52 -4.63
C LEU A 60 3.05 10.98 -5.02
N ASN A 61 3.70 11.18 -6.16
CA ASN A 61 4.10 12.51 -6.61
C ASN A 61 2.90 13.41 -6.91
N LYS A 62 1.81 12.85 -7.45
CA LYS A 62 0.55 13.56 -7.67
C LYS A 62 0.00 14.11 -6.35
N PHE A 63 -0.16 13.29 -5.32
CA PHE A 63 -0.70 13.76 -4.03
C PHE A 63 0.25 14.69 -3.29
N TYR A 64 1.56 14.46 -3.37
CA TYR A 64 2.56 15.41 -2.87
C TYR A 64 2.39 16.81 -3.50
N ASN A 65 2.24 16.88 -4.83
CA ASN A 65 2.06 18.14 -5.55
C ASN A 65 0.69 18.80 -5.25
N LEU A 66 -0.37 18.01 -5.10
CA LEU A 66 -1.67 18.52 -4.70
C LEU A 66 -1.62 19.13 -3.30
N LEU A 67 -0.96 18.46 -2.34
CA LEU A 67 -0.72 19.00 -1.00
C LEU A 67 0.11 20.29 -1.06
N ALA A 68 1.17 20.33 -1.88
CA ALA A 68 1.98 21.52 -2.09
C ALA A 68 1.17 22.73 -2.57
N SER A 69 0.13 22.50 -3.37
CA SER A 69 -0.74 23.56 -3.91
C SER A 69 -1.79 24.07 -2.92
N LYS A 70 -2.08 23.32 -1.85
CA LYS A 70 -3.19 23.59 -0.92
C LYS A 70 -2.74 23.98 0.48
N LEU A 71 -1.62 23.44 0.95
CA LEU A 71 -1.12 23.70 2.31
C LEU A 71 -0.52 25.11 2.43
N PRO A 72 -0.65 25.76 3.61
CA PRO A 72 0.16 26.92 3.95
C PRO A 72 1.66 26.61 3.79
N LYS A 73 2.45 27.62 3.41
CA LYS A 73 3.87 27.45 3.05
C LYS A 73 4.70 26.83 4.17
N ASP A 74 4.49 27.29 5.41
CA ASP A 74 5.16 26.79 6.61
C ASP A 74 4.82 25.31 6.88
N VAL A 75 3.54 24.93 6.73
CA VAL A 75 3.09 23.54 6.87
C VAL A 75 3.68 22.65 5.76
N PHE A 76 3.70 23.14 4.51
CA PHE A 76 4.28 22.38 3.40
C PHE A 76 5.79 22.15 3.55
N GLU A 77 6.56 23.11 4.07
CA GLU A 77 7.99 22.90 4.31
C GLU A 77 8.26 21.76 5.31
N ILE A 78 7.36 21.54 6.28
CA ILE A 78 7.43 20.37 7.18
C ILE A 78 7.17 19.07 6.42
N LEU A 79 6.12 19.02 5.58
CA LEU A 79 5.84 17.85 4.74
C LEU A 79 7.01 17.54 3.79
N LYS A 80 7.60 18.56 3.20
CA LYS A 80 8.75 18.46 2.30
C LYS A 80 9.99 17.92 3.02
N ALA A 81 10.25 18.35 4.25
CA ALA A 81 11.33 17.80 5.08
C ALA A 81 11.08 16.31 5.38
N SER A 82 9.86 15.94 5.80
CA SER A 82 9.45 14.54 5.99
C SER A 82 9.63 13.71 4.71
N GLN A 83 9.25 14.25 3.55
CA GLN A 83 9.38 13.57 2.26
C GLN A 83 10.84 13.32 1.86
N LYS A 84 11.75 14.27 2.16
CA LYS A 84 13.19 14.09 1.90
C LYS A 84 13.78 12.95 2.74
N GLU A 85 13.48 12.92 4.02
CA GLU A 85 13.94 11.82 4.91
C GLU A 85 13.33 10.48 4.50
N TRP A 86 12.07 10.46 4.06
CA TRP A 86 11.44 9.26 3.53
C TRP A 86 12.17 8.73 2.28
N ILE A 87 12.64 9.59 1.37
CA ILE A 87 13.43 9.18 0.20
C ILE A 87 14.74 8.52 0.64
N ILE A 88 15.45 9.10 1.62
CA ILE A 88 16.69 8.54 2.17
C ILE A 88 16.42 7.15 2.78
N TYR A 89 15.35 7.00 3.55
CA TYR A 89 14.91 5.71 4.08
C TYR A 89 14.62 4.72 2.95
N ARG A 90 13.77 5.10 1.97
CA ARG A 90 13.37 4.25 0.84
C ARG A 90 14.60 3.70 0.12
N ASP A 91 15.56 4.55 -0.19
CA ASP A 91 16.73 4.16 -0.98
C ASP A 91 17.65 3.22 -0.18
N LYS A 92 17.85 3.47 1.11
CA LYS A 92 18.58 2.56 2.01
C LYS A 92 17.87 1.22 2.16
N GLU A 93 16.56 1.26 2.35
CA GLU A 93 15.73 0.06 2.52
C GLU A 93 15.68 -0.76 1.23
N PHE A 94 15.59 -0.11 0.05
CA PHE A 94 15.66 -0.79 -1.24
C PHE A 94 16.99 -1.51 -1.43
N LYS A 95 18.10 -0.87 -1.04
CA LYS A 95 19.43 -1.49 -1.07
C LYS A 95 19.48 -2.71 -0.16
N PHE A 96 18.99 -2.60 1.07
CA PHE A 96 18.92 -3.73 2.00
C PHE A 96 18.06 -4.87 1.44
N ILE A 97 16.83 -4.59 1.00
CA ILE A 97 15.92 -5.56 0.39
C ILE A 97 16.59 -6.29 -0.77
N THR A 98 17.24 -5.56 -1.67
CA THR A 98 17.99 -6.20 -2.77
C THR A 98 19.08 -7.12 -2.22
N LYS A 99 19.95 -6.64 -1.33
CA LYS A 99 21.03 -7.46 -0.76
C LYS A 99 20.50 -8.71 -0.08
N PHE A 100 19.50 -8.57 0.77
CA PHE A 100 18.92 -9.68 1.52
C PHE A 100 18.29 -10.72 0.60
N TYR A 101 17.42 -10.33 -0.33
CA TYR A 101 16.68 -11.29 -1.14
C TYR A 101 17.42 -11.78 -2.39
N PHE A 102 18.42 -11.05 -2.90
CA PHE A 102 19.17 -11.46 -4.10
C PHE A 102 20.46 -12.20 -3.75
N GLU A 103 21.08 -11.90 -2.61
CA GLU A 103 22.41 -12.45 -2.27
C GLU A 103 22.35 -13.45 -1.12
N VAL A 104 21.36 -13.34 -0.21
CA VAL A 104 21.23 -14.26 0.95
C VAL A 104 20.20 -15.37 0.70
N LYS A 105 19.24 -15.15 -0.21
CA LYS A 105 18.19 -16.13 -0.51
C LYS A 105 18.43 -16.81 -1.86
N GLU A 106 18.07 -18.08 -1.95
CA GLU A 106 18.21 -18.89 -3.16
C GLU A 106 16.88 -19.07 -3.88
N GLY A 107 16.89 -18.92 -5.20
CA GLY A 107 15.73 -19.11 -6.07
C GLY A 107 15.08 -17.81 -6.51
N THR A 108 14.65 -17.77 -7.77
CA THR A 108 14.14 -16.55 -8.43
C THR A 108 12.82 -16.03 -7.86
N MET A 109 12.09 -16.85 -7.09
CA MET A 109 10.86 -16.42 -6.42
C MET A 109 11.13 -15.31 -5.39
N TRP A 110 12.29 -15.34 -4.72
CA TRP A 110 12.65 -14.28 -3.77
C TRP A 110 12.84 -12.92 -4.44
N TYR A 111 13.15 -12.89 -5.74
CA TYR A 111 13.27 -11.63 -6.49
C TYR A 111 11.91 -10.96 -6.67
N ASN A 112 10.83 -11.73 -6.82
CA ASN A 112 9.45 -11.22 -6.83
C ASN A 112 9.09 -10.66 -5.45
N ILE A 113 9.42 -11.38 -4.38
CA ILE A 113 9.19 -10.92 -3.00
C ILE A 113 9.91 -9.59 -2.74
N ALA A 114 11.16 -9.49 -3.19
CA ALA A 114 11.96 -8.26 -3.05
C ALA A 114 11.31 -7.07 -3.77
N GLU A 115 10.91 -7.22 -5.04
CA GLU A 115 10.25 -6.13 -5.76
C GLU A 115 8.89 -5.78 -5.17
N ASN A 116 8.14 -6.77 -4.66
CA ASN A 116 6.88 -6.51 -3.97
C ASN A 116 7.09 -5.71 -2.69
N LYS A 117 8.10 -6.04 -1.88
CA LYS A 117 8.46 -5.25 -0.69
C LYS A 117 8.80 -3.80 -1.05
N LYS A 118 9.56 -3.58 -2.13
CA LYS A 118 9.85 -2.23 -2.61
C LYS A 118 8.59 -1.50 -3.09
N LYS A 119 7.67 -2.19 -3.77
CA LYS A 119 6.38 -1.63 -4.20
C LYS A 119 5.56 -1.17 -3.01
N GLU A 120 5.41 -2.01 -1.99
CA GLU A 120 4.61 -1.69 -0.80
C GLU A 120 5.13 -0.43 -0.06
N ILE A 121 6.45 -0.23 0.01
CA ILE A 121 7.02 1.00 0.60
C ILE A 121 6.51 2.25 -0.14
N VAL A 122 6.50 2.23 -1.48
CA VAL A 122 6.04 3.36 -2.30
C VAL A 122 4.53 3.52 -2.20
N ARG A 123 3.79 2.41 -2.31
CA ARG A 123 2.32 2.36 -2.21
C ARG A 123 1.83 2.95 -0.90
N ASN A 124 2.42 2.56 0.23
CA ASN A 124 2.01 3.06 1.54
C ASN A 124 2.20 4.57 1.65
N ARG A 125 3.34 5.10 1.16
CA ARG A 125 3.56 6.54 1.14
C ARG A 125 2.57 7.28 0.24
N ALA A 126 2.24 6.72 -0.93
CA ALA A 126 1.24 7.29 -1.81
C ALA A 126 -0.13 7.40 -1.12
N LEU A 127 -0.54 6.34 -0.43
CA LEU A 127 -1.82 6.29 0.31
C LEU A 127 -1.84 7.23 1.51
N GLU A 128 -0.73 7.39 2.23
CA GLU A 128 -0.61 8.39 3.30
C GLU A 128 -0.84 9.81 2.78
N LEU A 129 -0.14 10.19 1.69
CA LEU A 129 -0.28 11.51 1.08
C LEU A 129 -1.68 11.73 0.49
N GLN A 130 -2.27 10.68 -0.10
CA GLN A 130 -3.66 10.70 -0.55
C GLN A 130 -4.61 11.00 0.60
N MET A 131 -4.44 10.31 1.73
CA MET A 131 -5.28 10.49 2.91
C MET A 131 -5.14 11.91 3.48
N TYR A 132 -3.92 12.45 3.58
CA TYR A 132 -3.73 13.85 3.99
C TYR A 132 -4.45 14.83 3.07
N PHE A 133 -4.38 14.61 1.75
CA PHE A 133 -5.05 15.46 0.78
C PHE A 133 -6.58 15.37 0.89
N GLN A 134 -7.12 14.16 1.02
CA GLN A 134 -8.56 13.94 1.21
C GLN A 134 -9.06 14.59 2.50
N ASN A 135 -8.21 14.67 3.53
CA ASN A 135 -8.56 15.21 4.82
C ASN A 135 -8.43 16.74 4.94
N LEU A 136 -8.14 17.47 3.85
CA LEU A 136 -8.00 18.92 3.88
C LEU A 136 -9.32 19.68 4.10
N ASP A 137 -10.45 19.09 3.73
CA ASP A 137 -11.76 19.76 3.68
C ASP A 137 -12.77 19.24 4.74
N TYR A 138 -12.31 18.75 5.88
CA TYR A 138 -13.18 18.31 6.99
C TYR A 138 -13.15 19.25 8.20
#